data_AF-A0A209CDF7-F1
#
_entry.id   AF-A0A209CDF7-F1
#
_cell.length_a   1.000
_cell.length_b   1.000
_cell.length_c   1.000
_cell.angle_alpha   90.00
_cell.angle_beta   90.00
_cell.angle_gamma   90.00
#
_symmetry.space_group_name_H-M   'P 1'
#
loop_
_entity.id
_entity.type
_entity.pdbx_description
1 polymer ?
#
loop_
_entity_poly.entity_id
_entity_poly.type
_entity_poly.pdbx_seq_one_letter_code
_entity_poly.pdbx_strand_id
1 'polypeptide(L)' 'MWAALKEINDRTSVPPPPSRGKDLTHDIDVTLVEATHGAVIPLRITVHKPCPACATRTDEKVARSCTICEG' A
#
# COMPACT_ATOMS: atom_id res chain seq x y z
N MET A 1 39.61 5.10 -9.46
CA MET A 1 39.30 4.73 -8.06
C MET A 1 37.95 5.24 -7.58
N TRP A 2 37.52 6.47 -7.92
CA TRP A 2 36.19 6.99 -7.56
C TRP A 2 34.99 6.31 -8.27
N ALA A 3 35.14 5.96 -9.55
CA ALA A 3 34.06 5.31 -10.31
C ALA A 3 33.66 3.93 -9.75
N ALA A 4 34.65 3.14 -9.31
CA ALA A 4 34.41 1.82 -8.71
C ALA A 4 33.69 1.91 -7.35
N LEU A 5 34.02 2.92 -6.53
CA LEU A 5 33.34 3.16 -5.25
C LEU A 5 31.89 3.61 -5.45
N LYS A 6 31.64 4.44 -6.46
CA LYS A 6 30.27 4.85 -6.83
C LYS A 6 29.44 3.66 -7.29
N GLU A 7 30.03 2.80 -8.13
CA GLU A 7 29.34 1.61 -8.65
C GLU A 7 29.06 0.55 -7.58
N ILE A 8 29.93 0.40 -6.57
CA ILE A 8 29.66 -0.44 -5.41
C ILE A 8 28.50 0.13 -4.60
N ASN A 9 28.52 1.43 -4.31
CA ASN A 9 27.48 2.10 -3.54
C ASN A 9 26.09 2.03 -4.22
N ASP A 10 26.05 2.20 -5.54
CA ASP A 10 24.81 2.11 -6.31
C ASP A 10 24.25 0.67 -6.32
N ARG A 11 25.13 -0.35 -6.36
CA ARG A 11 24.75 -1.78 -6.31
C ARG A 11 24.31 -2.26 -4.92
N THR A 12 24.79 -1.63 -3.85
CA THR A 12 24.47 -2.00 -2.46
C THR A 12 23.41 -1.13 -1.81
N SER A 13 22.71 -0.29 -2.58
CA SER A 13 21.62 0.54 -2.05
C SER A 13 20.51 -0.37 -1.55
N VAL A 14 20.52 -0.64 -0.24
CA VAL A 14 19.44 -1.37 0.44
C VAL A 14 18.19 -0.51 0.26
N PRO A 15 17.11 -1.06 -0.34
CA PRO A 15 15.87 -0.30 -0.47
C PRO A 15 15.43 0.15 0.92
N PRO A 16 14.86 1.37 1.04
CA PRO A 16 14.40 1.85 2.33
C PRO A 16 13.44 0.81 2.93
N PRO A 17 13.48 0.59 4.25
CA PRO A 17 12.58 -0.34 4.89
C PRO A 17 11.14 0.05 4.61
N PRO A 18 10.21 -0.92 4.53
CA PRO A 18 8.81 -0.61 4.30
C PRO A 18 8.30 0.35 5.38
N SER A 19 7.58 1.39 4.96
CA SER A 19 6.88 2.27 5.88
C SER A 19 5.50 1.71 6.18
N ARG A 20 5.02 1.96 7.40
CA ARG A 20 3.65 1.62 7.79
C ARG A 20 2.66 2.49 6.99
N GLY A 21 1.63 1.87 6.45
CA GLY A 21 0.51 2.56 5.80
C GLY A 21 -0.34 3.37 6.80
N LYS A 22 -1.27 4.18 6.25
CA LYS A 22 -2.22 4.93 7.05
C LYS A 22 -3.26 3.99 7.69
N ASP A 23 -3.73 4.37 8.87
CA ASP A 23 -4.84 3.69 9.52
C ASP A 23 -6.17 3.96 8.81
N LEU A 24 -7.05 2.97 8.88
CA LEU A 24 -8.45 3.10 8.47
C LEU A 24 -9.30 3.13 9.73
N THR A 25 -9.96 4.26 9.96
CA THR A 25 -10.85 4.46 11.11
C THR A 25 -12.28 4.59 10.59
N HIS A 26 -13.19 3.80 11.15
CA HIS A 26 -14.61 3.85 10.84
C HIS A 26 -15.41 3.76 12.14
N ASP A 27 -16.32 4.72 12.32
CA ASP A 27 -17.26 4.69 13.42
C ASP A 27 -18.41 3.74 13.08
N ILE A 28 -18.89 3.02 14.09
CA ILE A 28 -20.02 2.11 13.98
C ILE A 28 -21.02 2.50 15.04
N ASP A 29 -22.21 2.88 14.61
CA ASP A 29 -23.32 3.13 15.51
C ASP A 29 -23.92 1.79 15.95
N VAL A 30 -24.06 1.61 17.25
CA VAL A 30 -24.70 0.44 17.85
C VAL A 30 -25.84 0.89 18.75
N THR A 31 -26.93 0.14 18.71
CA THR A 31 -28.04 0.35 19.65
C THR A 31 -27.68 -0.18 21.04
N LEU A 32 -28.41 0.27 22.06
CA LEU A 32 -28.23 -0.23 23.44
C LEU A 32 -28.36 -1.76 23.52
N VAL A 33 -29.33 -2.34 22.81
CA VAL A 33 -29.61 -3.79 22.82
C VAL A 33 -28.47 -4.58 22.19
N GLU A 34 -27.89 -4.08 21.10
CA GLU A 34 -26.73 -4.70 20.44
C GLU A 34 -25.49 -4.60 21.32
N ALA A 35 -25.29 -3.48 22.01
CA ALA A 35 -24.20 -3.32 22.96
C ALA A 35 -24.33 -4.27 24.17
N THR A 36 -25.55 -4.53 24.66
CA THR A 36 -25.76 -5.41 25.82
C THR A 36 -25.68 -6.90 25.50
N HIS A 37 -26.18 -7.32 24.34
CA HIS A 37 -26.25 -8.74 23.96
C HIS A 37 -25.12 -9.18 23.01
N GLY A 38 -24.37 -8.22 22.48
CA GLY A 38 -23.44 -8.44 21.38
C GLY A 38 -24.17 -8.45 20.03
N ALA A 39 -23.46 -8.01 18.99
CA ALA A 39 -23.96 -8.01 17.61
C ALA A 39 -22.84 -8.35 16.63
N VAL A 40 -23.22 -8.97 15.50
CA VAL A 40 -22.32 -9.19 14.37
C VAL A 40 -22.66 -8.18 13.28
N ILE A 41 -21.81 -7.17 13.12
CA ILE A 41 -22.01 -6.08 12.15
C ILE A 41 -21.01 -6.28 10.99
N PRO A 42 -21.47 -6.63 9.77
CA PRO A 42 -20.58 -6.83 8.64
C PRO A 42 -20.04 -5.49 8.12
N LEU A 43 -18.72 -5.34 8.11
CA LEU A 43 -18.04 -4.17 7.54
C LEU A 43 -17.56 -4.47 6.12
N ARG A 44 -17.84 -3.56 5.19
CA ARG A 44 -17.29 -3.61 3.83
C ARG A 44 -16.40 -2.39 3.62
N ILE A 45 -15.11 -2.65 3.47
CA ILE A 45 -14.09 -1.62 3.26
C ILE A 45 -13.48 -1.84 1.88
N THR A 46 -13.58 -0.84 1.02
CA THR A 46 -12.89 -0.82 -0.27
C THR A 46 -11.55 -0.14 -0.11
N VAL A 47 -10.46 -0.90 -0.24
CA VAL A 47 -9.09 -0.38 -0.16
C VAL A 47 -8.42 -0.41 -1.53
N HIS A 48 -7.73 0.66 -1.90
CA HIS A 48 -6.85 0.66 -3.07
C HIS A 48 -5.60 -0.15 -2.75
N LYS A 49 -5.48 -1.31 -3.40
CA LYS A 49 -4.26 -2.12 -3.35
C LYS A 49 -3.36 -1.73 -4.52
N PRO A 50 -2.04 -1.65 -4.33
CA PRO A 50 -1.13 -1.41 -5.44
C PRO A 50 -1.30 -2.49 -6.51
N CYS A 51 -1.37 -2.09 -7.77
CA CYS A 51 -1.49 -3.03 -8.89
C CYS A 51 -0.25 -3.94 -8.94
N PRO A 52 -0.39 -5.28 -8.87
CA PRO A 52 0.77 -6.17 -8.85
C PRO A 52 1.61 -6.12 -10.12
N ALA A 53 1.04 -5.63 -11.23
CA ALA A 53 1.74 -5.53 -12.52
C ALA A 53 2.62 -4.27 -12.65
N CYS A 54 2.24 -3.17 -12.02
CA CYS A 54 2.92 -1.89 -12.21
C CYS A 54 3.42 -1.21 -10.93
N ALA A 55 2.99 -1.62 -9.73
CA ALA A 55 3.29 -0.92 -8.48
C ALA A 55 4.78 -0.86 -8.10
N THR A 56 5.59 -1.80 -8.61
CA THR A 56 7.04 -1.83 -8.37
C THR A 56 7.83 -1.08 -9.45
N ARG A 57 7.16 -0.53 -10.47
CA ARG A 57 7.81 0.23 -11.54
C ARG A 57 8.20 1.61 -11.00
N THR A 58 9.47 1.95 -11.15
CA THR A 58 10.02 3.27 -10.80
C THR A 58 9.80 4.30 -11.89
N ASP A 59 9.48 3.86 -13.11
CA ASP A 59 9.10 4.74 -14.23
C ASP A 59 7.59 4.98 -14.21
N GLU A 60 7.22 6.20 -13.86
CA GLU A 60 5.84 6.67 -13.80
C GLU A 60 5.12 6.57 -15.16
N LYS A 61 5.81 6.77 -16.29
CA LYS A 61 5.19 6.68 -17.62
C LYS A 61 4.77 5.24 -17.94
N VAL A 62 5.56 4.27 -17.50
CA VAL A 62 5.28 2.84 -17.65
C VAL A 62 4.18 2.40 -16.70
N ALA A 63 4.13 2.96 -15.49
CA ALA A 63 3.04 2.68 -14.55
C ALA A 63 1.69 3.19 -15.07
N ARG A 64 1.64 4.43 -15.59
CA ARG A 64 0.43 5.05 -16.15
C ARG A 64 -0.09 4.40 -17.43
N SER A 65 0.73 3.64 -18.15
CA SER A 65 0.32 2.89 -19.34
C SER A 65 -0.09 1.44 -19.03
N CYS A 66 -0.21 1.07 -17.74
CA CYS A 66 -0.58 -0.27 -17.34
C CYS A 66 -2.00 -0.61 -17.79
N THR A 67 -2.15 -1.58 -18.69
CA THR A 67 -3.45 -2.04 -19.20
C THR A 67 -4.22 -2.92 -18.22
N ILE A 68 -3.60 -3.33 -17.10
CA ILE A 68 -4.24 -4.18 -16.08
C ILE A 68 -5.01 -3.36 -15.05
N CYS A 69 -4.45 -2.22 -14.62
CA CYS A 69 -5.14 -1.29 -13.72
C CYS A 69 -5.60 0.00 -14.43
N GLU A 70 -5.31 0.13 -15.71
CA GLU A 70 -5.64 1.29 -16.57
C GLU A 70 -4.98 2.61 -16.13
N GLY A 71 -3.83 2.51 -15.48
CA GLY A 71 -3.05 3.63 -14.94
C GLY A 71 -3.30 3.84 -13.46
#